data_AF-A0A257TL72-F1
#
_entry.id   AF-A0A257TL72-F1
#
_cell.length_a   1.000
_cell.length_b   1.000
_cell.length_c   1.000
_cell.angle_alpha   90.00
_cell.angle_beta   90.00
_cell.angle_gamma   90.00
#
_symmetry.space_group_name_H-M   'P 1'
#
loop_
_entity.id
_entity.type
_entity.pdbx_description
1 polymer ?
#
loop_
_entity_poly.entity_id
_entity_poly.type
_entity_poly.pdbx_seq_one_letter_code
_entity_poly.pdbx_strand_id
1 'polypeptide(L)'
;MKDMALKRTDLPGGLRLPLAWAKAHERQLRWIVVVVAIAVFAVQWVRSAVNVQDGDFYLHWQFACRFVQHKLLYADGLHIPYPPFWAMAWSPIAALSLPAAKMLCYPLSAAALALLLWTLDRLTRRQLGLSSTRRFWATAAALAIASRFLVRELPECGPNLMLLALTWSAIYLWTRHRDLAAGTCLGIGAALKCTPVIFIAYFAWKRQWKLALTGTAAAAVFSLAPALWQGTADYERHVRLWLTHLSLGTGQVDPTVGVLGPETLQNLSLRPAIARWLMHLPPGHPSRLDQPGYVEFLDLAPALAGR
;
A
#
# COMPACT_ATOMS: atom_id res chain seq x y z
N MET A 1 -11.99 45.48 -27.12
CA MET A 1 -10.88 44.95 -26.30
C MET A 1 -10.41 43.66 -26.93
N LYS A 2 -9.26 43.73 -27.61
CA LYS A 2 -8.72 42.69 -28.50
C LYS A 2 -8.02 41.59 -27.71
N ASP A 3 -8.29 40.37 -28.16
CA ASP A 3 -7.48 39.15 -28.06
C ASP A 3 -6.10 39.29 -27.41
N MET A 4 -5.99 38.81 -26.17
CA MET A 4 -4.71 38.42 -25.59
C MET A 4 -4.45 36.95 -25.94
N ALA A 5 -4.21 36.70 -27.23
CA ALA A 5 -3.66 35.44 -27.70
C ALA A 5 -2.19 35.38 -27.23
N LEU A 6 -1.93 34.58 -26.19
CA LEU A 6 -0.59 34.19 -25.77
C LEU A 6 0.19 33.63 -26.99
N LYS A 7 1.09 34.45 -27.53
CA LYS A 7 1.99 34.07 -28.63
C LYS A 7 2.82 32.86 -28.21
N ARG A 8 2.75 31.84 -29.06
CA ARG A 8 3.43 30.55 -28.96
C ARG A 8 4.89 30.69 -29.42
N THR A 9 5.67 31.57 -28.80
CA THR A 9 7.08 31.86 -29.09
C THR A 9 7.66 32.38 -27.77
N ASP A 10 8.42 31.61 -26.99
CA ASP A 10 9.85 31.36 -27.21
C ASP A 10 10.34 30.12 -26.46
N LEU A 11 10.53 29.00 -27.16
CA LEU A 11 11.36 27.90 -26.67
C LEU A 11 12.73 27.98 -27.37
N PRO A 12 13.86 27.85 -26.64
CA PRO A 12 15.19 27.89 -27.24
C PRO A 12 15.32 26.83 -28.34
N GLY A 13 16.01 27.17 -29.43
CA GLY A 13 16.04 26.38 -30.67
C GLY A 13 16.39 24.90 -30.49
N GLY A 14 17.23 24.57 -29.51
CA GLY A 14 17.64 23.18 -29.20
C GLY A 14 16.52 22.27 -28.67
N LEU A 15 15.44 22.81 -28.10
CA LEU A 15 14.31 22.03 -27.57
C LEU A 15 13.18 21.81 -28.58
N ARG A 16 13.17 22.53 -29.71
CA ARG A 16 12.07 22.49 -30.68
C ARG A 16 12.00 21.16 -31.45
N LEU A 17 13.15 20.67 -31.90
CA LEU A 17 13.27 19.39 -32.61
C LEU A 17 12.84 18.18 -31.74
N PRO A 18 13.34 18.00 -30.50
CA PRO A 18 12.93 16.87 -29.66
C PRO A 18 11.46 16.93 -29.24
N LEU A 19 10.89 18.13 -29.03
CA LEU A 19 9.46 18.28 -28.73
C LEU A 19 8.56 17.99 -29.93
N ALA A 20 8.98 18.38 -31.14
CA ALA A 20 8.26 18.06 -32.38
C ALA A 20 8.30 16.55 -32.67
N TRP A 21 9.45 15.92 -32.48
CA TRP A 21 9.61 14.47 -32.59
C TRP A 21 8.74 13.72 -31.57
N ALA A 22 8.77 14.12 -30.30
CA ALA A 22 7.99 13.48 -29.24
C ALA A 22 6.48 13.59 -29.48
N LYS A 23 6.02 14.71 -30.03
CA LYS A 23 4.62 14.87 -30.47
C LYS A 23 4.27 13.96 -31.65
N ALA A 24 5.15 13.88 -32.65
CA ALA A 24 4.93 13.01 -33.82
C ALA A 24 4.88 11.52 -33.43
N HIS A 25 5.63 11.11 -32.40
CA HIS A 25 5.72 9.72 -31.94
C HIS A 25 4.91 9.45 -30.66
N GLU A 26 4.01 10.36 -30.27
CA GLU A 26 3.32 10.31 -28.97
C GLU A 26 2.60 8.97 -28.73
N ARG A 27 1.88 8.47 -29.73
CA ARG A 27 1.16 7.19 -29.64
C ARG A 27 2.12 6.02 -29.38
N GLN A 28 3.27 6.00 -30.04
CA GLN A 28 4.27 4.93 -29.87
C GLN A 28 4.91 5.01 -28.48
N LEU A 29 5.27 6.21 -28.01
CA LEU A 29 5.81 6.42 -26.67
C LEU A 29 4.84 5.96 -25.57
N ARG A 30 3.53 6.25 -25.72
CA ARG A 30 2.52 5.75 -24.78
C ARG A 30 2.47 4.22 -24.76
N TRP A 31 2.50 3.59 -25.93
CA TRP A 31 2.51 2.13 -26.02
C TRP A 31 3.76 1.52 -25.39
N ILE A 32 4.93 2.12 -25.58
CA ILE A 32 6.17 1.67 -24.93
C ILE A 32 6.00 1.68 -23.40
N VAL A 33 5.48 2.75 -22.81
CA VAL A 33 5.23 2.83 -21.36
C VAL A 33 4.28 1.73 -20.89
N VAL A 34 3.18 1.52 -21.62
CA VAL A 34 2.19 0.47 -21.27
C VAL A 34 2.81 -0.93 -21.39
N VAL A 35 3.54 -1.21 -22.46
CA VAL A 35 4.21 -2.50 -22.68
C VAL A 35 5.26 -2.75 -21.61
N VAL A 36 6.06 -1.76 -21.25
CA VAL A 36 7.05 -1.88 -20.15
C VAL A 36 6.34 -2.17 -18.83
N ALA A 37 5.24 -1.48 -18.51
CA ALA A 37 4.48 -1.74 -17.29
C ALA A 37 3.90 -3.17 -17.26
N ILE A 38 3.35 -3.65 -18.39
CA ILE A 38 2.87 -5.03 -18.53
C ILE A 38 4.01 -6.04 -18.38
N ALA A 39 5.15 -5.78 -19.01
CA ALA A 39 6.33 -6.64 -18.92
C ALA A 39 6.84 -6.75 -17.48
N VAL A 40 6.95 -5.63 -16.75
CA VAL A 40 7.31 -5.62 -15.32
C VAL A 40 6.30 -6.45 -14.52
N PHE A 41 5.00 -6.24 -14.71
CA PHE A 41 3.98 -7.02 -14.01
C PHE A 41 4.08 -8.52 -14.30
N ALA A 42 4.28 -8.90 -15.57
CA ALA A 42 4.41 -10.29 -16.00
C ALA A 42 5.69 -10.95 -15.47
N VAL A 43 6.83 -10.26 -15.51
CA VAL A 43 8.09 -10.74 -14.93
C VAL A 43 7.92 -10.97 -13.42
N GLN A 44 7.32 -10.03 -12.71
CA GLN A 44 7.05 -10.17 -11.29
C GLN A 44 6.05 -11.30 -10.98
N TRP A 45 5.12 -11.56 -11.90
CA TRP A 45 4.18 -12.68 -11.76
C TRP A 45 4.89 -14.03 -11.88
N VAL A 46 5.73 -14.19 -12.91
CA VAL A 46 6.55 -15.40 -13.10
C VAL A 46 7.48 -15.60 -11.90
N ARG A 47 8.15 -14.55 -11.43
CA ARG A 47 8.98 -14.60 -10.22
C ARG A 47 8.19 -15.04 -8.99
N SER A 48 6.98 -14.51 -8.82
CA SER A 48 6.08 -14.87 -7.71
C SER A 48 5.57 -16.32 -7.81
N ALA A 49 5.46 -16.87 -9.01
CA ALA A 49 5.09 -18.26 -9.25
C ALA A 49 6.22 -19.23 -8.90
N VAL A 50 7.47 -18.84 -9.15
CA VAL A 50 8.66 -19.66 -8.82
C VAL A 50 9.03 -19.53 -7.34
N ASN A 51 9.04 -18.31 -6.80
CA ASN A 51 9.35 -18.05 -5.40
C ASN A 51 8.07 -17.77 -4.60
N VAL A 52 7.35 -18.85 -4.29
CA VAL A 52 6.03 -18.76 -3.67
C VAL A 52 6.10 -18.19 -2.24
N GLN A 53 7.23 -18.37 -1.54
CA GLN A 53 7.47 -17.83 -0.20
C GLN A 53 7.98 -16.38 -0.20
N ASP A 54 8.17 -15.75 -1.37
CA ASP A 54 8.54 -14.33 -1.44
C ASP A 54 7.39 -13.43 -0.95
N GLY A 55 7.71 -12.53 -0.02
CA GLY A 55 6.77 -11.60 0.63
C GLY A 55 5.84 -12.25 1.68
N ASP A 56 4.94 -11.44 2.24
CA ASP A 56 4.07 -11.84 3.36
C ASP A 56 2.84 -12.67 2.94
N PHE A 57 2.68 -13.00 1.65
CA PHE A 57 1.52 -13.76 1.16
C PHE A 57 1.37 -15.13 1.83
N TYR A 58 2.50 -15.80 2.11
CA TYR A 58 2.50 -17.06 2.87
C TYR A 58 1.78 -16.91 4.22
N LEU A 59 1.98 -15.78 4.89
CA LEU A 59 1.38 -15.48 6.17
C LEU A 59 -0.13 -15.32 6.00
N HIS A 60 -0.59 -14.64 4.93
CA HIS A 60 -2.03 -14.49 4.64
C HIS A 60 -2.71 -15.84 4.42
N TRP A 61 -2.07 -16.72 3.64
CA TRP A 61 -2.53 -18.09 3.42
C TRP A 61 -2.53 -18.90 4.73
N GLN A 62 -1.50 -18.78 5.55
CA GLN A 62 -1.43 -19.47 6.84
C GLN A 62 -2.52 -18.99 7.82
N PHE A 63 -2.80 -17.68 7.87
CA PHE A 63 -3.92 -17.12 8.64
C PHE A 63 -5.25 -17.69 8.16
N ALA A 64 -5.46 -17.77 6.84
CA ALA A 64 -6.67 -18.37 6.25
C ALA A 64 -6.85 -19.82 6.67
N CYS A 65 -5.80 -20.64 6.55
CA CYS A 65 -5.85 -22.05 6.96
C CYS A 65 -6.09 -22.21 8.46
N ARG A 66 -5.42 -21.41 9.32
CA ARG A 66 -5.64 -21.45 10.78
C ARG A 66 -7.05 -21.03 11.16
N PHE A 67 -7.61 -20.03 10.48
CA PHE A 67 -8.99 -19.58 10.70
C PHE A 67 -10.00 -20.70 10.43
N VAL A 68 -9.90 -21.35 9.27
CA VAL A 68 -10.79 -22.46 8.89
C VAL A 68 -10.61 -23.68 9.80
N GLN A 69 -9.39 -23.94 10.27
CA GLN A 69 -9.07 -25.07 11.13
C GLN A 69 -9.33 -24.82 12.63
N HIS A 70 -9.92 -23.68 13.02
CA HIS A 70 -10.11 -23.29 14.43
C HIS A 70 -8.81 -23.33 15.26
N LYS A 71 -7.68 -22.95 14.65
CA LYS A 71 -6.38 -22.88 15.31
C LYS A 71 -6.08 -21.48 15.82
N LEU A 72 -5.19 -21.41 16.80
CA LEU A 72 -4.70 -20.14 17.34
C LEU A 72 -4.02 -19.30 16.23
N LEU A 73 -4.65 -18.19 15.82
CA LEU A 73 -4.19 -17.37 14.69
C LEU A 73 -2.73 -16.92 14.87
N TYR A 74 -2.39 -16.40 16.04
CA TYR A 74 -1.10 -15.75 16.31
C TYR A 74 -0.06 -16.66 16.98
N ALA A 75 -0.17 -17.98 16.84
CA ALA A 75 0.82 -18.92 17.36
C ALA A 75 2.09 -18.98 16.49
N ASP A 76 3.15 -19.59 17.03
CA ASP A 76 4.38 -19.98 16.29
C ASP A 76 5.07 -18.82 15.55
N GLY A 77 5.26 -17.68 16.24
CA GLY A 77 5.99 -16.54 15.66
C GLY A 77 5.18 -15.65 14.72
N LEU A 78 3.86 -15.90 14.55
CA LEU A 78 2.98 -15.10 13.70
C LEU A 78 2.52 -13.79 14.36
N HIS A 79 3.46 -13.02 14.90
CA HIS A 79 3.26 -11.77 15.64
C HIS A 79 3.07 -10.56 14.71
N ILE A 80 2.11 -10.67 13.79
CA ILE A 80 1.92 -9.73 12.68
C ILE A 80 0.78 -8.76 13.00
N PRO A 81 0.84 -7.47 12.58
CA PRO A 81 -0.14 -6.45 12.95
C PRO A 81 -1.52 -6.58 12.26
N TYR A 82 -1.95 -7.79 11.89
CA TYR A 82 -3.24 -8.03 11.25
C TYR A 82 -4.33 -8.34 12.30
N PRO A 83 -5.47 -7.63 12.31
CA PRO A 83 -6.61 -7.98 13.15
C PRO A 83 -7.22 -9.35 12.77
N PRO A 84 -8.01 -9.99 13.65
CA PRO A 84 -8.59 -11.31 13.38
C PRO A 84 -9.44 -11.36 12.10
N PHE A 85 -10.10 -10.26 11.72
CA PHE A 85 -10.87 -10.19 10.48
C PHE A 85 -10.03 -10.41 9.22
N TRP A 86 -8.72 -10.13 9.27
CA TRP A 86 -7.82 -10.45 8.16
C TRP A 86 -7.84 -11.95 7.82
N ALA A 87 -7.82 -12.80 8.84
CA ALA A 87 -7.84 -14.25 8.67
C ALA A 87 -9.15 -14.73 8.02
N MET A 88 -10.27 -14.15 8.43
CA MET A 88 -11.58 -14.40 7.83
C MET A 88 -11.65 -13.91 6.38
N ALA A 89 -11.12 -12.72 6.09
CA ALA A 89 -11.14 -12.16 4.73
C ALA A 89 -10.33 -13.01 3.74
N TRP A 90 -9.26 -13.64 4.21
CA TRP A 90 -8.46 -14.58 3.41
C TRP A 90 -8.95 -16.03 3.49
N SER A 91 -9.93 -16.37 4.35
CA SER A 91 -10.40 -17.75 4.49
C SER A 91 -10.84 -18.44 3.19
N PRO A 92 -11.38 -17.75 2.15
CA PRO A 92 -11.74 -18.41 0.90
C PRO A 92 -10.58 -19.11 0.18
N ILE A 93 -9.33 -18.68 0.38
CA ILE A 93 -8.15 -19.31 -0.23
C ILE A 93 -7.59 -20.48 0.57
N ALA A 94 -8.14 -20.77 1.75
CA ALA A 94 -7.65 -21.84 2.63
C ALA A 94 -7.78 -23.25 2.01
N ALA A 95 -8.70 -23.43 1.07
CA ALA A 95 -8.91 -24.69 0.36
C ALA A 95 -7.85 -24.95 -0.74
N LEU A 96 -7.06 -23.94 -1.08
CA LEU A 96 -6.06 -24.01 -2.16
C LEU A 96 -4.67 -24.29 -1.58
N SER A 97 -3.83 -24.96 -2.37
CA SER A 97 -2.39 -24.98 -2.07
C SER A 97 -1.81 -23.57 -2.14
N LEU A 98 -0.75 -23.29 -1.38
CA LEU A 98 -0.12 -21.96 -1.37
C LEU A 98 0.21 -21.43 -2.78
N PRO A 99 0.79 -22.21 -3.71
CA PRO A 99 1.04 -21.71 -5.08
C PRO A 99 -0.25 -21.38 -5.82
N ALA A 100 -1.29 -22.21 -5.71
CA ALA A 100 -2.58 -21.98 -6.36
C ALA A 100 -3.27 -20.73 -5.80
N ALA A 101 -3.26 -20.54 -4.47
CA ALA A 101 -3.77 -19.34 -3.83
C ALA A 101 -3.03 -18.08 -4.31
N LYS A 102 -1.69 -18.11 -4.37
CA LYS A 102 -0.88 -16.97 -4.83
C LYS A 102 -1.18 -16.62 -6.28
N MET A 103 -1.28 -17.61 -7.16
CA MET A 103 -1.62 -17.38 -8.57
C MET A 103 -3.03 -16.83 -8.77
N LEU A 104 -3.99 -17.32 -7.98
CA LEU A 104 -5.37 -16.83 -8.03
C LEU A 104 -5.48 -15.38 -7.53
N CYS A 105 -4.73 -15.03 -6.48
CA CYS A 105 -4.82 -13.71 -5.86
C CYS A 105 -3.92 -12.66 -6.53
N TYR A 106 -2.86 -13.05 -7.23
CA TYR A 106 -1.94 -12.09 -7.87
C TYR A 106 -2.64 -11.04 -8.75
N PRO A 107 -3.64 -11.39 -9.61
CA PRO A 107 -4.40 -10.41 -10.39
C PRO A 107 -5.18 -9.37 -9.56
N LEU A 108 -5.47 -9.64 -8.27
CA LEU A 108 -6.15 -8.68 -7.39
C LEU A 108 -5.33 -7.40 -7.20
N SER A 109 -3.99 -7.49 -7.26
CA SER A 109 -3.12 -6.32 -7.23
C SER A 109 -3.36 -5.39 -8.42
N ALA A 110 -3.47 -5.94 -9.64
CA ALA A 110 -3.78 -5.17 -10.84
C ALA A 110 -5.20 -4.58 -10.79
N ALA A 111 -6.18 -5.35 -10.30
CA ALA A 111 -7.54 -4.86 -10.12
C ALA A 111 -7.62 -3.72 -9.10
N ALA A 112 -6.93 -3.83 -7.97
CA ALA A 112 -6.83 -2.78 -6.97
C ALA A 112 -6.14 -1.52 -7.52
N LEU A 113 -5.05 -1.68 -8.29
CA LEU A 113 -4.39 -0.56 -8.97
C LEU A 113 -5.33 0.14 -9.95
N ALA A 114 -6.05 -0.63 -10.77
CA ALA A 114 -6.99 -0.09 -11.75
C ALA A 114 -8.12 0.67 -11.06
N LEU A 115 -8.69 0.13 -9.98
CA LEU A 115 -9.70 0.80 -9.18
C LEU A 115 -9.18 2.10 -8.55
N LEU A 116 -7.96 2.07 -7.99
CA LEU A 116 -7.31 3.26 -7.43
C LEU A 116 -7.12 4.35 -8.50
N LEU A 117 -6.53 4.00 -9.65
CA LEU A 117 -6.28 4.94 -10.74
C LEU A 117 -7.58 5.50 -11.32
N TRP A 118 -8.60 4.67 -11.49
CA TRP A 118 -9.93 5.10 -11.90
C TRP A 118 -10.52 6.09 -10.90
N THR A 119 -10.43 5.80 -9.60
CA THR A 119 -10.96 6.65 -8.54
C THR A 119 -10.26 8.00 -8.49
N LEU A 120 -8.92 8.00 -8.53
CA LEU A 120 -8.11 9.22 -8.53
C LEU A 120 -8.34 10.06 -9.78
N ASP A 121 -8.47 9.45 -10.96
CA ASP A 121 -8.86 10.18 -12.17
C ASP A 121 -10.24 10.80 -12.01
N ARG A 122 -11.24 10.08 -11.49
CA ARG A 122 -12.60 10.63 -11.29
C ARG A 122 -12.63 11.81 -10.33
N LEU A 123 -11.80 11.79 -9.28
CA LEU A 123 -11.67 12.89 -8.32
C LEU A 123 -10.98 14.11 -8.94
N THR A 124 -9.88 13.90 -9.68
CA THR A 124 -9.02 14.99 -10.14
C THR A 124 -9.37 15.53 -11.54
N ARG A 125 -10.11 14.75 -12.35
CA ARG A 125 -10.38 15.02 -13.77
C ARG A 125 -10.93 16.41 -14.07
N ARG A 126 -11.85 16.87 -13.22
CA ARG A 126 -12.52 18.17 -13.39
C ARG A 126 -11.69 19.31 -12.83
N GLN A 127 -10.94 19.07 -11.75
CA GLN A 127 -10.18 20.09 -11.04
C GLN A 127 -8.90 20.48 -11.79
N LEU A 128 -8.19 19.50 -12.36
CA LEU A 128 -6.89 19.76 -13.00
C LEU A 128 -6.99 20.24 -14.45
N GLY A 129 -8.14 20.08 -15.12
CA GLY A 129 -8.34 20.53 -16.51
C GLY A 129 -7.36 19.94 -17.54
N LEU A 130 -6.64 18.86 -17.21
CA LEU A 130 -5.59 18.30 -18.07
C LEU A 130 -6.16 17.62 -19.31
N SER A 131 -5.52 17.85 -20.47
CA SER A 131 -5.76 17.06 -21.68
C SER A 131 -5.46 15.57 -21.44
N SER A 132 -6.05 14.69 -22.26
CA SER A 132 -5.81 13.23 -22.18
C SER A 132 -4.31 12.87 -22.20
N THR A 133 -3.53 13.56 -23.04
CA THR A 133 -2.07 13.43 -23.11
C THR A 133 -1.37 13.79 -21.82
N ARG A 134 -1.58 15.00 -21.30
CA ARG A 134 -0.90 15.46 -20.08
C ARG A 134 -1.24 14.58 -18.90
N ARG A 135 -2.48 14.10 -18.86
CA ARG A 135 -2.96 13.23 -17.81
C ARG A 135 -2.32 11.84 -17.86
N PHE A 136 -2.20 11.25 -19.05
CA PHE A 136 -1.45 10.00 -19.22
C PHE A 136 -0.03 10.13 -18.69
N TRP A 137 0.69 11.19 -19.11
CA TRP A 137 2.09 11.39 -18.69
C TRP A 137 2.22 11.73 -17.21
N ALA A 138 1.29 12.47 -16.62
CA ALA A 138 1.25 12.74 -15.18
C ALA A 138 1.04 11.43 -14.39
N THR A 139 0.09 10.59 -14.82
CA THR A 139 -0.13 9.28 -14.20
C THR A 139 1.08 8.37 -14.37
N ALA A 140 1.68 8.32 -15.57
CA ALA A 140 2.87 7.52 -15.83
C ALA A 140 4.06 7.96 -14.95
N ALA A 141 4.28 9.27 -14.80
CA ALA A 141 5.32 9.81 -13.93
C ALA A 141 5.04 9.47 -12.45
N ALA A 142 3.80 9.62 -11.99
CA ALA A 142 3.41 9.24 -10.63
C ALA A 142 3.62 7.74 -10.36
N LEU A 143 3.26 6.88 -11.31
CA LEU A 143 3.50 5.43 -11.23
C LEU A 143 4.99 5.09 -11.26
N ALA A 144 5.80 5.80 -12.07
CA ALA A 144 7.24 5.61 -12.11
C ALA A 144 7.89 5.98 -10.76
N ILE A 145 7.48 7.09 -10.14
CA ILE A 145 7.94 7.49 -8.80
C ILE A 145 7.49 6.47 -7.75
N ALA A 146 6.25 6.00 -7.84
CA ALA A 146 5.70 5.00 -6.91
C ALA A 146 6.16 3.55 -7.20
N SER A 147 6.90 3.31 -8.30
CA SER A 147 7.17 1.97 -8.82
C SER A 147 7.85 1.06 -7.81
N ARG A 148 8.79 1.59 -7.01
CA ARG A 148 9.45 0.84 -5.93
C ARG A 148 8.44 0.22 -4.96
N PHE A 149 7.42 0.99 -4.56
CA PHE A 149 6.38 0.52 -3.64
C PHE A 149 5.44 -0.46 -4.34
N LEU A 150 5.04 -0.16 -5.58
CA LEU A 150 4.15 -1.03 -6.36
C LEU A 150 4.78 -2.40 -6.62
N VAL A 151 6.04 -2.44 -7.04
CA VAL A 151 6.76 -3.69 -7.33
C VAL A 151 6.97 -4.53 -6.07
N ARG A 152 7.24 -3.88 -4.92
CA ARG A 152 7.34 -4.57 -3.61
C ARG A 152 6.02 -5.20 -3.16
N GLU A 153 4.88 -4.62 -3.53
CA GLU A 153 3.55 -5.14 -3.16
C GLU A 153 3.08 -6.32 -4.02
N LEU A 154 3.67 -6.53 -5.21
CA LEU A 154 3.22 -7.58 -6.13
C LEU A 154 3.33 -9.00 -5.56
N PRO A 155 4.45 -9.41 -4.90
CA PRO A 155 4.54 -10.72 -4.26
C PRO A 155 3.50 -10.95 -3.16
N GLU A 156 2.97 -9.89 -2.55
CA GLU A 156 1.92 -9.96 -1.52
C GLU A 156 0.50 -10.05 -2.10
N CYS A 157 0.35 -10.02 -3.43
CA CYS A 157 -0.94 -9.97 -4.13
C CYS A 157 -1.76 -8.70 -3.87
N GLY A 158 -1.10 -7.61 -3.47
CA GLY A 158 -1.67 -6.25 -3.41
C GLY A 158 -2.70 -5.93 -2.32
N PRO A 159 -2.68 -6.51 -1.10
CA PRO A 159 -3.66 -6.17 -0.08
C PRO A 159 -3.52 -4.72 0.42
N ASN A 160 -2.32 -4.16 0.55
CA ASN A 160 -2.19 -2.74 0.92
C ASN A 160 -2.69 -1.83 -0.22
N LEU A 161 -2.54 -2.26 -1.47
CA LEU A 161 -3.10 -1.55 -2.62
C LEU A 161 -4.62 -1.59 -2.63
N MET A 162 -5.22 -2.72 -2.23
CA MET A 162 -6.66 -2.83 -2.01
C MET A 162 -7.14 -1.89 -0.89
N LEU A 163 -6.43 -1.83 0.24
CA LEU A 163 -6.75 -0.88 1.32
C LEU A 163 -6.68 0.57 0.84
N LEU A 164 -5.69 0.92 0.04
CA LEU A 164 -5.56 2.24 -0.57
C LEU A 164 -6.72 2.53 -1.53
N ALA A 165 -7.08 1.56 -2.38
CA ALA A 165 -8.21 1.66 -3.30
C ALA A 165 -9.54 1.82 -2.56
N LEU A 166 -9.79 1.05 -1.49
CA LEU A 166 -10.97 1.17 -0.63
C LEU A 166 -11.05 2.55 0.04
N THR A 167 -9.93 3.03 0.57
CA THR A 167 -9.86 4.34 1.24
C THR A 167 -10.17 5.48 0.27
N TRP A 168 -9.55 5.49 -0.91
CA TRP A 168 -9.86 6.50 -1.93
C TRP A 168 -11.26 6.35 -2.51
N SER A 169 -11.76 5.12 -2.65
CA SER A 169 -13.14 4.86 -3.08
C SER A 169 -14.13 5.42 -2.08
N ALA A 170 -13.86 5.33 -0.78
CA ALA A 170 -14.67 5.95 0.24
C ALA A 170 -14.74 7.48 0.09
N ILE A 171 -13.58 8.13 -0.09
CA ILE A 171 -13.52 9.58 -0.34
C ILE A 171 -14.32 9.94 -1.61
N TYR A 172 -14.15 9.17 -2.68
CA TYR A 172 -14.92 9.36 -3.90
C TYR A 172 -16.43 9.22 -3.68
N LEU A 173 -16.88 8.15 -3.03
CA LEU A 173 -18.30 7.92 -2.72
C LEU A 173 -18.87 9.03 -1.83
N TRP A 174 -18.09 9.53 -0.88
CA TRP A 174 -18.45 10.67 -0.05
C TRP A 174 -18.64 11.95 -0.89
N THR A 175 -17.73 12.25 -1.83
CA THR A 175 -17.92 13.39 -2.77
C THR A 175 -19.13 13.23 -3.70
N ARG A 176 -19.72 12.03 -3.75
CA ARG A 176 -20.97 11.72 -4.47
C ARG A 176 -22.19 11.63 -3.55
N HIS A 177 -22.08 12.08 -2.30
CA HIS A 177 -23.14 12.01 -1.28
C HIS A 177 -23.62 10.59 -0.98
N ARG A 178 -22.76 9.57 -1.17
CA ARG A 178 -23.04 8.17 -0.86
C ARG A 178 -22.39 7.76 0.48
N ASP A 179 -22.76 8.46 1.55
CA ASP A 179 -22.11 8.35 2.86
C ASP A 179 -22.11 6.93 3.45
N LEU A 180 -23.19 6.16 3.24
CA LEU A 180 -23.27 4.79 3.71
C LEU A 180 -22.20 3.92 3.04
N ALA A 181 -22.15 3.93 1.70
CA ALA A 181 -21.15 3.17 0.96
C ALA A 181 -19.72 3.66 1.25
N ALA A 182 -19.53 4.98 1.42
CA ALA A 182 -18.25 5.56 1.79
C ALA A 182 -17.78 5.05 3.16
N GLY A 183 -18.65 5.11 4.17
CA GLY A 183 -18.35 4.59 5.50
C GLY A 183 -18.08 3.09 5.46
N THR A 184 -18.90 2.29 4.77
CA THR A 184 -18.66 0.84 4.62
C THR A 184 -17.28 0.54 4.04
N CYS A 185 -16.84 1.25 3.00
CA CYS A 185 -15.50 1.09 2.45
C CYS A 185 -14.39 1.37 3.48
N LEU A 186 -14.51 2.45 4.27
CA LEU A 186 -13.55 2.75 5.34
C LEU A 186 -13.61 1.72 6.48
N GLY A 187 -14.81 1.27 6.85
CA GLY A 187 -15.02 0.30 7.91
C GLY A 187 -14.42 -1.07 7.58
N ILE A 188 -14.60 -1.56 6.35
CA ILE A 188 -13.94 -2.77 5.86
C ILE A 188 -12.42 -2.59 5.92
N GLY A 189 -11.90 -1.45 5.43
CA GLY A 189 -10.48 -1.15 5.48
C GLY A 189 -9.93 -1.13 6.91
N ALA A 190 -10.67 -0.54 7.85
CA ALA A 190 -10.33 -0.47 9.27
C ALA A 190 -10.35 -1.83 9.96
N ALA A 191 -11.29 -2.71 9.60
CA ALA A 191 -11.36 -4.07 10.13
C ALA A 191 -10.22 -4.95 9.59
N LEU A 192 -9.78 -4.73 8.35
CA LEU A 192 -8.64 -5.42 7.74
C LEU A 192 -7.30 -4.94 8.29
N LYS A 193 -7.15 -3.64 8.55
CA LYS A 193 -5.91 -3.04 9.07
C LYS A 193 -6.28 -1.78 9.84
N CYS A 194 -5.64 -1.50 10.97
CA CYS A 194 -6.04 -0.34 11.79
C CYS A 194 -5.79 1.02 11.11
N THR A 195 -4.95 1.08 10.07
CA THR A 195 -4.56 2.36 9.44
C THR A 195 -5.74 3.21 8.98
N PRO A 196 -6.78 2.69 8.29
CA PRO A 196 -7.90 3.52 7.84
C PRO A 196 -8.80 4.08 8.95
N VAL A 197 -8.65 3.64 10.21
CA VAL A 197 -9.38 4.22 11.36
C VAL A 197 -9.11 5.71 11.50
N ILE A 198 -7.91 6.18 11.13
CA ILE A 198 -7.55 7.61 11.15
C ILE A 198 -8.49 8.44 10.27
N PHE A 199 -8.98 7.88 9.15
CA PHE A 199 -9.90 8.59 8.26
C PHE A 199 -11.31 8.65 8.84
N ILE A 200 -11.75 7.62 9.55
CA ILE A 200 -13.03 7.66 10.29
C ILE A 200 -12.97 8.77 11.35
N ALA A 201 -11.88 8.82 12.12
CA ALA A 201 -11.65 9.87 13.11
C ALA A 201 -11.60 11.27 12.47
N TYR A 202 -10.90 11.40 11.33
CA TYR A 202 -10.86 12.65 10.57
C TYR A 202 -12.26 13.09 10.13
N PHE A 203 -13.08 12.21 9.56
CA PHE A 203 -14.44 12.56 9.14
C PHE A 203 -15.36 12.88 10.31
N ALA A 204 -15.22 12.20 11.45
CA ALA A 204 -15.91 12.56 12.68
C ALA A 204 -15.53 13.98 13.14
N TRP A 205 -14.23 14.31 13.15
CA TRP A 205 -13.73 15.65 13.47
C TRP A 205 -14.26 16.72 12.49
N LYS A 206 -14.35 16.39 11.19
CA LYS A 206 -14.98 17.25 10.17
C LYS A 206 -16.51 17.25 10.21
N ARG A 207 -17.12 16.70 11.28
CA ARG A 207 -18.58 16.63 11.51
C ARG A 207 -19.35 15.91 10.41
N GLN A 208 -18.69 15.02 9.67
CA GLN A 208 -19.30 14.16 8.66
C GLN A 208 -19.86 12.89 9.33
N TRP A 209 -20.84 13.10 10.22
CA TRP A 209 -21.32 12.07 11.15
C TRP A 209 -21.91 10.84 10.47
N LYS A 210 -22.63 11.00 9.35
CA LYS A 210 -23.20 9.86 8.62
C LYS A 210 -22.13 8.87 8.20
N LEU A 211 -21.08 9.35 7.53
CA LEU A 211 -19.93 8.54 7.10
C LEU A 211 -19.16 7.99 8.29
N ALA A 212 -18.91 8.79 9.32
CA ALA A 212 -18.18 8.35 10.51
C ALA A 212 -18.92 7.21 11.22
N LEU A 213 -20.24 7.36 11.46
CA LEU A 213 -21.07 6.35 12.10
C LEU A 213 -21.18 5.08 11.27
N THR A 214 -21.41 5.18 9.96
CA THR A 214 -21.48 3.99 9.08
C THR A 214 -20.13 3.31 8.96
N GLY A 215 -19.02 4.06 8.95
CA GLY A 215 -17.66 3.54 8.99
C GLY A 215 -17.34 2.82 10.30
N THR A 216 -17.66 3.41 11.44
CA THR A 216 -17.50 2.77 12.76
C THR A 216 -18.37 1.52 12.88
N ALA A 217 -19.64 1.58 12.45
CA ALA A 217 -20.54 0.43 12.47
C ALA A 217 -20.03 -0.71 11.58
N ALA A 218 -19.61 -0.41 10.34
CA ALA A 218 -19.03 -1.41 9.46
C ALA A 218 -17.74 -2.00 10.03
N ALA A 219 -16.84 -1.16 10.55
CA ALA A 219 -15.62 -1.63 11.22
C ALA A 219 -15.94 -2.60 12.36
N ALA A 220 -16.88 -2.25 13.25
CA ALA A 220 -17.30 -3.11 14.35
C ALA A 220 -17.89 -4.43 13.86
N VAL A 221 -18.83 -4.38 12.90
CA VAL A 221 -19.47 -5.58 12.33
C VAL A 221 -18.43 -6.52 11.73
N PHE A 222 -17.54 -6.02 10.88
CA PHE A 222 -16.52 -6.86 10.25
C PHE A 222 -15.45 -7.33 11.25
N SER A 223 -15.02 -6.49 12.19
CA SER A 223 -14.07 -6.91 13.23
C SER A 223 -14.62 -8.01 14.12
N LEU A 224 -15.94 -8.02 14.39
CA LEU A 224 -16.61 -9.03 15.22
C LEU A 224 -17.04 -10.28 14.44
N ALA A 225 -17.16 -10.20 13.11
CA ALA A 225 -17.59 -11.31 12.25
C ALA A 225 -16.81 -12.63 12.45
N PRO A 226 -15.48 -12.63 12.71
CA PRO A 226 -14.72 -13.85 13.03
C PRO A 226 -15.31 -14.68 14.17
N ALA A 227 -15.95 -14.04 15.17
CA ALA A 227 -16.55 -14.72 16.31
C ALA A 227 -17.71 -15.64 15.92
N LEU A 228 -18.38 -15.38 14.78
CA LEU A 228 -19.47 -16.22 14.27
C LEU A 228 -18.97 -17.60 13.82
N TRP A 229 -17.73 -17.66 13.35
CA TRP A 229 -17.11 -18.92 12.91
C TRP A 229 -16.29 -19.55 14.03
N GLN A 230 -15.41 -18.80 14.68
CA GLN A 230 -14.47 -19.33 15.67
C GLN A 230 -15.08 -19.52 17.07
N GLY A 231 -16.23 -18.93 17.35
CA GLY A 231 -16.79 -18.86 18.70
C GLY A 231 -16.20 -17.68 19.49
N THR A 232 -16.97 -17.20 20.47
CA THR A 232 -16.63 -15.98 21.23
C THR A 232 -15.39 -16.14 22.09
N ALA A 233 -15.17 -17.31 22.70
CA ALA A 233 -14.02 -17.58 23.57
C ALA A 233 -12.70 -17.56 22.80
N ASP A 234 -12.62 -18.25 21.67
CA ASP A 234 -11.41 -18.26 20.83
C ASP A 234 -11.18 -16.90 20.18
N TYR A 235 -12.24 -16.24 19.70
CA TYR A 235 -12.16 -14.88 19.19
C TYR A 235 -11.57 -13.91 20.23
N GLU A 236 -12.06 -13.95 21.47
CA GLU A 236 -11.55 -13.11 22.55
C GLU A 236 -10.06 -13.37 22.79
N ARG A 237 -9.64 -14.65 22.79
CA ARG A 237 -8.23 -15.03 22.91
C ARG A 237 -7.39 -14.46 21.75
N HIS A 238 -7.87 -14.51 20.52
CA HIS A 238 -7.19 -13.91 19.36
C HIS A 238 -7.04 -12.39 19.52
N VAL A 239 -8.11 -11.70 19.92
CA VAL A 239 -8.08 -10.24 20.13
C VAL A 239 -7.10 -9.87 21.23
N ARG A 240 -7.09 -10.56 22.37
CA ARG A 240 -6.14 -10.28 23.47
C ARG A 240 -4.69 -10.42 23.00
N LEU A 241 -4.36 -11.53 22.33
CA LEU A 241 -3.01 -11.76 21.80
C LEU A 241 -2.59 -10.69 20.79
N TRP A 242 -3.51 -10.35 19.87
CA TRP A 242 -3.27 -9.29 18.89
C TRP A 242 -3.00 -7.94 19.56
N LEU A 243 -3.79 -7.56 20.56
CA LEU A 243 -3.58 -6.33 21.34
C LEU A 243 -2.24 -6.36 22.09
N THR A 244 -1.85 -7.50 22.66
CA THR A 244 -0.54 -7.66 23.29
C THR A 244 0.58 -7.44 22.26
N HIS A 245 0.51 -8.04 21.08
CA HIS A 245 1.52 -7.83 20.03
C HIS A 245 1.60 -6.38 19.55
N LEU A 246 0.45 -5.71 19.40
CA LEU A 246 0.41 -4.28 19.08
C LEU A 246 1.10 -3.45 20.16
N SER A 247 0.78 -3.70 21.44
CA SER A 247 1.38 -2.96 22.56
C SER A 247 2.89 -3.14 22.64
N LEU A 248 3.39 -4.37 22.41
CA LEU A 248 4.82 -4.66 22.37
C LEU A 248 5.51 -3.96 21.20
N GLY A 249 4.90 -3.96 20.01
CA GLY A 249 5.43 -3.27 18.85
C GLY A 249 5.51 -1.76 19.00
N THR A 250 4.43 -1.14 19.51
CA THR A 250 4.40 0.31 19.75
C THR A 250 5.24 0.74 20.94
N GLY A 251 5.41 -0.12 21.94
CA GLY A 251 6.18 0.16 23.15
C GLY A 251 7.68 -0.07 23.01
N GLN A 252 8.14 -0.69 21.91
CA GLN A 252 9.56 -0.90 21.70
C GLN A 252 10.29 0.44 21.54
N VAL A 253 11.34 0.64 22.32
CA VAL A 253 12.06 1.93 22.38
C VAL A 253 13.11 2.02 21.28
N ASP A 254 13.79 0.91 20.98
CA ASP A 254 14.79 0.85 19.91
C ASP A 254 14.09 0.82 18.54
N PRO A 255 14.25 1.85 17.68
CA PRO A 255 13.59 1.90 16.40
C PRO A 255 14.22 0.99 15.33
N THR A 256 15.32 0.31 15.65
CA THR A 256 15.94 -0.72 14.82
C THR A 256 15.41 -2.12 15.11
N VAL A 257 14.54 -2.28 16.11
CA VAL A 257 13.93 -3.56 16.49
C VAL A 257 12.41 -3.46 16.38
N GLY A 258 11.84 -4.38 15.60
CA GLY A 258 10.41 -4.58 15.43
C GLY A 258 9.89 -5.76 16.26
N VAL A 259 8.60 -6.08 16.06
CA VAL A 259 7.95 -7.21 16.76
C VAL A 259 8.57 -8.55 16.38
N LEU A 260 9.12 -8.66 15.17
CA LEU A 260 9.73 -9.87 14.62
C LEU A 260 11.26 -9.90 14.82
N GLY A 261 11.83 -8.97 15.59
CA GLY A 261 13.27 -8.84 15.80
C GLY A 261 13.89 -7.67 15.02
N PRO A 262 15.20 -7.74 14.70
CA PRO A 262 15.90 -6.66 14.03
C PRO A 262 15.26 -6.28 12.69
N GLU A 263 15.09 -4.98 12.49
CA GLU A 263 14.48 -4.43 11.29
C GLU A 263 15.42 -4.57 10.10
N THR A 264 14.86 -4.91 8.94
CA THR A 264 15.60 -5.10 7.71
C THR A 264 15.56 -3.84 6.84
N LEU A 265 16.51 -3.73 5.90
CA LEU A 265 16.53 -2.67 4.88
C LEU A 265 15.23 -2.59 4.06
N GLN A 266 14.54 -3.71 3.89
CA GLN A 266 13.30 -3.81 3.14
C GLN A 266 12.12 -3.17 3.90
N ASN A 267 12.19 -3.05 5.23
CA ASN A 267 11.13 -2.39 5.98
C ASN A 267 11.20 -0.87 5.81
N LEU A 268 10.29 -0.31 5.01
CA LEU A 268 10.17 1.11 4.70
C LEU A 268 9.21 1.86 5.63
N SER A 269 8.81 1.25 6.74
CA SER A 269 8.02 1.94 7.77
C SER A 269 8.79 3.15 8.29
N LEU A 270 8.05 4.19 8.69
CA LEU A 270 8.63 5.48 9.11
C LEU A 270 9.67 5.30 10.22
N ARG A 271 9.37 4.46 11.22
CA ARG A 271 10.25 4.26 12.39
C ARG A 271 11.62 3.64 12.02
N PRO A 272 11.69 2.48 11.33
CA PRO A 272 12.97 1.97 10.81
C PRO A 272 13.65 2.89 9.80
N ALA A 273 12.89 3.63 8.98
CA ALA A 273 13.44 4.58 8.03
C ALA A 273 14.15 5.76 8.72
N ILE A 274 13.52 6.33 9.76
CA ILE A 274 14.13 7.36 10.61
C ILE A 274 15.36 6.79 11.32
N ALA A 275 15.28 5.58 11.87
CA ALA A 275 16.42 4.94 12.54
C ALA A 275 17.65 4.88 11.63
N ARG A 276 17.49 4.45 10.37
CA ARG A 276 18.58 4.40 9.38
C ARG A 276 19.18 5.76 9.03
N TRP A 277 18.42 6.85 9.19
CA TRP A 277 18.90 8.20 8.90
C TRP A 277 19.49 8.89 10.12
N LEU A 278 19.02 8.53 11.32
CA LEU A 278 19.32 9.24 12.55
C LEU A 278 20.21 8.48 13.54
N MET A 279 20.54 7.22 13.27
CA MET A 279 21.35 6.38 14.16
C MET A 279 22.56 5.79 13.43
N HIS A 280 23.64 5.57 14.18
CA HIS A 280 24.77 4.77 13.74
C HIS A 280 24.40 3.29 13.79
N LEU A 281 24.39 2.62 12.64
CA LEU A 281 24.15 1.17 12.57
C LEU A 281 25.48 0.44 12.45
N PRO A 282 25.79 -0.57 13.28
CA PRO A 282 27.07 -1.28 13.17
C PRO A 282 27.18 -2.04 11.83
N PRO A 283 28.41 -2.28 11.32
CA PRO A 283 28.62 -3.17 10.19
C PRO A 283 27.95 -4.53 10.41
N GLY A 284 27.27 -5.04 9.39
CA GLY A 284 26.49 -6.29 9.46
C GLY A 284 25.09 -6.15 10.06
N HIS A 285 24.68 -4.97 10.51
CA HIS A 285 23.30 -4.75 10.96
C HIS A 285 22.29 -4.95 9.79
N PRO A 286 21.17 -5.68 9.95
CA PRO A 286 20.24 -5.98 8.86
C PRO A 286 19.58 -4.75 8.19
N SER A 287 19.53 -3.61 8.89
CA SER A 287 19.09 -2.32 8.35
C SER A 287 20.19 -1.45 7.74
N ARG A 288 21.46 -1.87 7.80
CA ARG A 288 22.59 -1.11 7.22
C ARG A 288 22.83 -1.56 5.79
N LEU A 289 22.90 -0.60 4.87
CA LEU A 289 23.17 -0.89 3.47
C LEU A 289 24.67 -1.15 3.28
N ASP A 290 25.02 -2.40 3.03
CA ASP A 290 26.41 -2.82 2.85
C ASP A 290 26.84 -2.67 1.38
N GLN A 291 27.18 -1.45 0.98
CA GLN A 291 27.75 -1.17 -0.34
C GLN A 291 28.81 -0.06 -0.26
N PRO A 292 29.83 -0.07 -1.13
CA PRO A 292 30.95 0.88 -1.06
C PRO A 292 30.57 2.37 -1.10
N GLY A 293 29.40 2.69 -1.70
CA GLY A 293 28.90 4.07 -1.79
C GLY A 293 27.92 4.49 -0.69
N TYR A 294 27.61 3.61 0.26
CA TYR A 294 26.73 3.97 1.37
C TYR A 294 27.51 4.73 2.44
N VAL A 295 27.04 5.94 2.73
CA VAL A 295 27.60 6.82 3.75
C VAL A 295 26.50 7.12 4.75
N GLU A 296 26.73 6.79 6.02
CA GLU A 296 25.88 7.25 7.11
C GLU A 296 26.19 8.72 7.33
N PHE A 297 25.31 9.60 6.86
CA PHE A 297 25.55 11.05 6.87
C PHE A 297 25.83 11.61 8.27
N LEU A 298 25.31 10.98 9.33
CA LEU A 298 25.59 11.36 10.70
C LEU A 298 26.93 10.83 11.25
N ASP A 299 27.55 9.87 10.58
CA ASP A 299 28.90 9.38 10.90
C ASP A 299 29.99 10.19 10.21
N LEU A 300 29.61 11.09 9.29
CA LEU A 300 30.57 11.98 8.66
C LEU A 300 31.22 12.84 9.74
N ALA A 301 32.54 12.76 9.81
CA ALA A 301 33.32 13.63 10.68
C ALA A 301 32.94 15.10 10.40
N PRO A 302 32.88 15.99 11.42
CA PRO A 302 32.55 17.40 11.22
C PRO A 302 33.39 18.09 10.14
N ALA A 303 34.63 17.64 9.94
CA ALA A 303 35.54 18.12 8.89
C ALA A 303 35.04 17.88 7.45
N LEU A 304 34.10 16.96 7.24
CA LEU A 304 33.48 16.64 5.94
C LEU A 304 32.20 17.44 5.67
N ALA A 305 31.62 18.11 6.69
CA ALA A 305 30.36 18.85 6.57
C ALA A 305 30.48 20.22 5.88
N GLY A 306 31.69 20.62 5.48
CA GLY A 306 31.93 21.79 4.64
C GLY A 306 33.04 22.71 5.16
N ARG A 307 33.90 23.15 4.23
CA ARG A 307 34.46 24.50 4.19
C ARG A 307 33.58 25.34 3.29
#